data_AF-A0A917WY52-F1
#
_entry.id   AF-A0A917WY52-F1
#
_cell.length_a   1.000
_cell.length_b   1.000
_cell.length_c   1.000
_cell.angle_alpha   90.00
_cell.angle_beta   90.00
_cell.angle_gamma   90.00
#
_symmetry.space_group_name_H-M   'P 1'
#
loop_
_entity.id
_entity.type
_entity.pdbx_description
1 polymer ?
#
loop_
_entity_poly.entity_id
_entity_poly.type
_entity_poly.pdbx_seq_one_letter_code
_entity_poly.pdbx_strand_id
1 'polypeptide(L)'
;MRYGVCRQADSVIPSYYSGMTERFRKLSISVPEDVAERLERESNTSAFLVNTVRARMRLENLTTMHEEFGITVTPEGVARARARRAAVEAEWTPERRAAVREHARQGARDKGITSARPSAA
;
A
#
# COMPACT_ATOMS: atom_id res chain seq x y z
N MET A 1 -25.89 -52.45 17.78
CA MET A 1 -25.29 -51.20 18.32
C MET A 1 -24.11 -50.80 17.46
N ARG A 2 -24.07 -49.51 17.10
CA ARG A 2 -22.99 -48.72 16.48
C ARG A 2 -22.66 -48.96 15.00
N TYR A 3 -23.30 -48.12 14.18
CA TYR A 3 -22.96 -47.74 12.82
C TYR A 3 -21.52 -47.18 12.73
N GLY A 4 -20.72 -47.72 11.82
CA GLY A 4 -19.45 -47.14 11.39
C GLY A 4 -19.71 -46.07 10.33
N VAL A 5 -19.42 -44.82 10.66
CA VAL A 5 -19.63 -43.67 9.77
C VAL A 5 -18.38 -43.44 8.93
N CYS A 6 -18.59 -43.34 7.61
CA CYS A 6 -17.65 -42.91 6.59
C CYS A 6 -16.89 -41.64 6.99
N ARG A 7 -15.55 -41.67 6.87
CA ARG A 7 -14.73 -40.45 6.85
C ARG A 7 -14.67 -39.96 5.40
N GLN A 8 -15.71 -39.24 4.99
CA GLN A 8 -15.73 -38.46 3.74
C GLN A 8 -14.73 -37.30 3.90
N ALA A 9 -13.89 -37.09 2.89
CA ALA A 9 -12.94 -36.00 2.86
C ALA A 9 -13.67 -34.65 2.80
N ASP A 10 -13.57 -33.84 3.86
CA ASP A 10 -13.94 -32.43 3.82
C ASP A 10 -12.86 -31.66 3.09
N SER A 11 -12.97 -31.62 1.77
CA SER A 11 -12.36 -30.58 0.96
C SER A 11 -12.96 -29.24 1.37
N VAL A 12 -12.31 -28.54 2.31
CA VAL A 12 -12.67 -27.17 2.66
C VAL A 12 -12.17 -26.25 1.54
N ILE A 13 -12.96 -26.17 0.47
CA ILE A 13 -12.92 -25.04 -0.46
C ILE A 13 -13.59 -23.89 0.29
N PRO A 14 -12.90 -22.78 0.62
CA PRO A 14 -13.54 -21.66 1.27
C PRO A 14 -14.55 -21.03 0.31
N SER A 15 -15.81 -21.26 0.62
CA SER A 15 -17.00 -20.71 0.00
C SER A 15 -16.87 -19.20 -0.19
N TYR A 16 -16.70 -18.78 -1.45
CA TYR A 16 -17.05 -17.43 -1.88
C TYR A 16 -18.57 -17.29 -1.75
N TYR A 17 -19.04 -16.13 -1.27
CA TYR A 17 -20.44 -15.75 -0.99
C TYR A 17 -20.95 -15.98 0.45
N SER A 18 -20.38 -15.22 1.39
CA SER A 18 -21.09 -14.77 2.61
C SER A 18 -20.89 -13.27 2.78
N GLY A 19 -21.96 -12.49 2.58
CA GLY A 19 -22.14 -11.11 3.06
C GLY A 19 -21.20 -10.03 2.50
N MET A 20 -21.63 -9.32 1.47
CA MET A 20 -21.03 -8.05 1.00
C MET A 20 -21.32 -6.87 1.96
N THR A 21 -21.13 -7.05 3.26
CA THR A 21 -21.00 -5.93 4.20
C THR A 21 -19.56 -5.92 4.67
N GLU A 22 -18.75 -4.99 4.16
CA GLU A 22 -17.44 -4.71 4.76
C GLU A 22 -17.68 -4.50 6.26
N ARG A 23 -17.11 -5.36 7.10
CA ARG A 23 -17.23 -5.22 8.56
C ARG A 23 -16.36 -4.07 9.01
N PHE A 24 -16.95 -2.87 9.06
CA PHE A 24 -16.29 -1.70 9.61
C PHE A 24 -16.36 -1.71 11.14
N ARG A 25 -15.24 -1.42 11.80
CA ARG A 25 -15.19 -1.16 13.24
C ARG A 25 -14.84 0.31 13.45
N LYS A 26 -15.68 1.03 14.19
CA LYS A 26 -15.39 2.42 14.57
C LYS A 26 -14.31 2.41 15.64
N LEU A 27 -13.24 3.16 15.40
CA LEU A 27 -12.16 3.39 16.35
C LEU A 27 -12.22 4.86 16.78
N SER A 28 -12.13 5.10 18.08
CA SER A 28 -11.92 6.45 18.65
C SER A 28 -10.51 6.47 19.22
N ILE A 29 -9.72 7.44 18.78
CA ILE A 29 -8.32 7.59 19.17
C ILE A 29 -8.09 9.03 19.61
N SER A 30 -7.24 9.20 20.63
CA SER A 30 -6.70 10.50 20.99
C SER A 30 -5.42 10.72 20.19
N VAL A 31 -5.30 11.88 19.55
CA VAL A 31 -4.13 12.28 18.78
C VAL A 31 -3.52 13.55 19.38
N PRO A 32 -2.20 13.76 19.27
CA PRO A 32 -1.56 15.04 19.58
C PRO A 32 -2.17 16.21 18.79
N GLU A 33 -2.05 17.43 19.33
CA GLU A 33 -2.65 18.64 18.78
C GLU A 33 -2.14 18.97 17.37
N ASP A 34 -0.84 18.86 17.13
CA ASP A 34 -0.21 19.05 15.82
C ASP A 34 -0.74 18.07 14.75
N VAL A 35 -1.00 16.83 15.16
CA VAL A 35 -1.59 15.80 14.30
C VAL A 35 -3.06 16.10 14.04
N ALA A 36 -3.82 16.52 15.06
CA ALA A 36 -5.22 16.91 14.91
C ALA A 36 -5.37 18.05 13.88
N GLU A 37 -4.59 19.12 14.02
CA GLU A 37 -4.61 20.25 13.07
C GLU A 37 -4.30 19.79 11.63
N ARG A 38 -3.37 18.86 11.45
CA ARG A 38 -3.02 18.37 10.12
C ARG A 38 -4.16 17.57 9.50
N LEU A 39 -4.83 16.75 10.30
CA LEU A 39 -5.95 15.91 9.90
C LEU A 39 -7.22 16.72 9.61
N GLU A 40 -7.41 17.86 10.26
CA GLU A 40 -8.52 18.80 10.00
C GLU A 40 -8.36 19.53 8.65
N ARG A 41 -7.12 19.74 8.19
CA ARG A 41 -6.86 20.32 6.85
C ARG A 41 -7.21 19.37 5.71
N GLU A 42 -7.41 18.08 5.98
CA GLU A 42 -7.76 17.08 4.97
C GLU A 42 -9.27 17.00 4.75
N SER A 43 -9.69 16.88 3.49
CA SER A 43 -11.12 16.82 3.13
C SER A 43 -11.84 15.58 3.65
N ASN A 44 -11.10 14.49 3.90
CA ASN A 44 -11.61 13.28 4.54
C ASN A 44 -10.52 12.62 5.39
N THR A 45 -10.52 12.94 6.68
CA THR A 45 -9.58 12.42 7.68
C THR A 45 -9.58 10.89 7.75
N SER A 46 -10.74 10.25 7.80
CA SER A 46 -10.86 8.80 7.93
C SER A 46 -10.27 8.07 6.72
N ALA A 47 -10.57 8.54 5.50
CA ALA A 47 -10.03 7.97 4.28
C ALA A 47 -8.51 8.17 4.21
N PHE A 48 -8.01 9.34 4.60
CA PHE A 48 -6.58 9.62 4.68
C PHE A 48 -5.85 8.66 5.63
N LEU A 49 -6.38 8.46 6.84
CA LEU A 49 -5.81 7.54 7.82
C LEU A 49 -5.81 6.10 7.31
N VAL A 50 -6.95 5.63 6.79
CA VAL A 50 -7.06 4.28 6.23
C VAL A 50 -6.07 4.06 5.08
N ASN A 51 -5.93 5.03 4.18
CA ASN A 51 -4.99 4.93 3.05
C ASN A 51 -3.53 4.91 3.53
N THR A 52 -3.19 5.73 4.51
CA THR A 52 -1.86 5.77 5.11
C THR A 52 -1.52 4.43 5.78
N VAL A 53 -2.43 3.89 6.59
CA VAL A 53 -2.25 2.59 7.25
C VAL A 53 -2.14 1.47 6.21
N ARG A 54 -3.03 1.43 5.21
CA ARG A 54 -2.95 0.44 4.13
C ARG A 54 -1.64 0.55 3.34
N ALA A 55 -1.13 1.75 3.08
CA ALA A 55 0.16 1.95 2.43
C ALA A 55 1.31 1.40 3.29
N ARG A 56 1.26 1.62 4.61
CA ARG A 56 2.24 1.08 5.56
C ARG A 56 2.22 -0.45 5.58
N MET A 57 1.03 -1.06 5.69
CA MET A 57 0.87 -2.52 5.67
C MET A 57 1.40 -3.15 4.36
N ARG A 58 1.15 -2.51 3.22
CA ARG A 58 1.68 -2.98 1.93
C ARG A 58 3.22 -2.97 1.90
N LEU A 59 3.85 -1.96 2.50
CA LEU A 59 5.31 -1.88 2.60
C LEU A 59 5.88 -2.94 3.54
N GLU A 60 5.23 -3.17 4.68
CA GLU A 60 5.62 -4.24 5.62
C GLU A 60 5.53 -5.60 4.94
N ASN A 61 4.40 -5.90 4.30
CA ASN A 61 4.22 -7.13 3.55
C ASN A 61 5.27 -7.30 2.44
N LEU A 62 5.61 -6.23 1.71
CA LEU A 62 6.68 -6.29 0.72
C LEU A 62 8.01 -6.64 1.37
N THR A 63 8.30 -6.09 2.55
CA THR A 63 9.54 -6.38 3.29
C THR A 63 9.58 -7.85 3.70
N THR A 64 8.49 -8.36 4.29
CA THR A 64 8.35 -9.78 4.64
C THR A 64 8.50 -10.70 3.44
N MET A 65 7.86 -10.38 2.30
CA MET A 65 8.03 -11.17 1.07
C MET A 65 9.49 -11.20 0.61
N HIS A 66 10.24 -10.10 0.70
CA HIS A 66 11.67 -10.11 0.35
C HIS A 66 12.46 -11.05 1.29
N GLU A 67 12.19 -11.00 2.58
CA GLU A 67 12.83 -11.86 3.58
C GLU A 67 12.51 -13.35 3.34
N GLU A 68 11.27 -13.69 2.98
CA GLU A 68 10.86 -15.05 2.60
C GLU A 68 11.65 -15.60 1.40
N PHE A 69 12.02 -14.74 0.44
CA PHE A 69 12.89 -15.11 -0.68
C PHE A 69 14.39 -15.04 -0.35
N GLY A 70 14.76 -14.80 0.91
CA GLY A 70 16.15 -14.66 1.34
C GLY A 70 16.83 -13.37 0.88
N ILE A 71 16.05 -12.36 0.48
CA ILE A 71 16.54 -11.07 0.02
C ILE A 71 16.48 -10.07 1.18
N THR A 72 17.62 -9.79 1.81
CA THR A 72 17.69 -8.75 2.85
C THR A 72 17.89 -7.37 2.22
N VAL A 73 16.92 -6.47 2.42
CA VAL A 73 17.02 -5.07 1.99
C VAL A 73 17.81 -4.28 3.04
N THR A 74 19.09 -4.01 2.77
CA THR A 74 19.94 -3.25 3.70
C THR A 74 19.89 -1.74 3.43
N PRO A 75 20.10 -0.87 4.45
CA PRO A 75 20.20 0.58 4.25
C PRO A 75 21.25 0.98 3.22
N GLU A 76 22.41 0.34 3.23
CA GLU A 76 23.50 0.60 2.27
C GLU A 76 23.10 0.16 0.86
N GLY A 77 22.38 -0.96 0.74
CA GLY A 77 21.82 -1.43 -0.52
C GLY A 77 20.82 -0.43 -1.10
N VAL A 78 19.93 0.11 -0.26
CA VAL A 78 18.98 1.16 -0.64
C VAL A 78 19.71 2.43 -1.07
N ALA A 79 20.73 2.86 -0.33
CA ALA A 79 21.52 4.04 -0.68
C ALA A 79 22.22 3.88 -2.04
N ARG A 80 22.87 2.73 -2.29
CA ARG A 80 23.49 2.42 -3.58
C ARG A 80 22.47 2.37 -4.71
N ALA A 81 21.32 1.76 -4.50
CA ALA A 81 20.25 1.71 -5.49
C ALA A 81 19.72 3.11 -5.84
N ARG A 82 19.53 3.97 -4.82
CA ARG A 82 19.14 5.37 -5.02
C ARG A 82 20.19 6.15 -5.79
N ALA A 83 21.47 6.00 -5.46
CA ALA A 83 22.57 6.65 -6.17
C ALA A 83 22.63 6.23 -7.65
N ARG A 84 22.53 4.92 -7.94
CA ARG A 84 22.49 4.40 -9.32
C ARG A 84 21.31 4.96 -10.10
N ARG A 85 20.13 5.00 -9.48
CA ARG A 85 18.92 5.58 -10.09
C ARG A 85 19.11 7.07 -10.38
N ALA A 86 19.65 7.84 -9.42
CA ALA A 86 19.88 9.26 -9.59
C ALA A 86 20.89 9.58 -10.70
N ALA A 87 21.94 8.78 -10.85
CA ALA A 87 22.90 8.90 -11.95
C ALA A 87 22.21 8.72 -13.32
N VAL A 88 21.37 7.70 -13.46
CA VAL A 88 20.59 7.48 -14.70
C VAL A 88 19.60 8.63 -14.94
N GLU A 89 18.90 9.10 -13.90
CA GLU A 89 17.95 10.21 -14.03
C GLU A 89 18.63 11.54 -14.40
N ALA A 90 19.89 11.75 -14.01
CA ALA A 90 20.67 12.94 -14.36
C ALA A 90 20.96 13.03 -15.87
N GLU A 91 21.09 11.88 -16.54
CA GLU A 91 21.31 11.81 -17.99
C GLU A 91 20.02 12.03 -18.80
N TRP A 92 18.84 12.05 -18.17
CA TRP A 92 17.58 12.18 -18.88
C TRP A 92 17.34 13.60 -19.39
N THR A 93 16.95 13.71 -20.65
CA THR A 93 16.45 14.96 -21.22
C THR A 93 15.15 15.42 -20.53
N PRO A 94 14.83 16.72 -20.57
CA PRO A 94 13.58 17.24 -20.02
C PRO A 94 12.33 16.55 -20.57
N GLU A 95 12.33 16.21 -21.86
CA GLU A 95 11.24 15.55 -22.57
C GLU A 95 11.06 14.12 -22.07
N ARG A 96 12.17 13.38 -21.88
CA ARG A 96 12.13 12.03 -21.31
C ARG A 96 11.59 12.07 -19.87
N ARG A 97 12.05 13.01 -19.06
CA ARG A 97 11.53 13.23 -17.69
C ARG A 97 10.04 13.54 -17.71
N ALA A 98 9.57 14.38 -18.64
CA ALA A 98 8.15 14.70 -18.77
C ALA A 98 7.30 13.48 -19.14
N ALA A 99 7.76 12.67 -20.11
CA ALA A 99 7.07 11.47 -20.54
C ALA A 99 6.95 10.42 -19.42
N VAL A 100 8.03 10.20 -18.66
CA VAL A 100 8.00 9.27 -17.50
C VAL A 100 7.03 9.75 -16.42
N ARG A 101 6.99 11.06 -16.14
CA ARG A 101 6.03 11.63 -15.19
C ARG A 101 4.59 11.46 -15.65
N GLU A 102 4.32 11.67 -16.94
CA GLU A 102 2.97 11.49 -17.47
C GLU A 102 2.53 10.03 -17.38
N HIS A 103 3.41 9.09 -17.72
CA HIS A 103 3.13 7.67 -17.54
C HIS A 103 2.85 7.30 -16.07
N ALA A 104 3.60 7.90 -15.12
CA ALA A 104 3.35 7.69 -13.70
C ALA A 104 1.98 8.25 -13.26
N ARG A 105 1.58 9.42 -13.77
CA ARG A 105 0.24 9.99 -13.49
C ARG A 105 -0.87 9.12 -14.04
N GLN A 106 -0.70 8.62 -15.28
CA GLN A 106 -1.69 7.73 -15.88
C GLN A 106 -1.84 6.45 -15.05
N GLY A 107 -0.73 5.81 -14.68
CA GLY A 107 -0.77 4.63 -13.81
C GLY A 107 -1.39 4.90 -12.43
N ALA A 108 -1.27 6.12 -11.89
CA ALA A 108 -1.95 6.51 -10.64
C ALA A 108 -3.47 6.65 -10.84
N ARG A 109 -3.91 7.26 -11.95
CA ARG A 109 -5.33 7.34 -12.34
C ARG A 109 -5.94 5.96 -12.52
N ASP A 110 -5.26 5.07 -13.23
CA ASP A 110 -5.72 3.70 -13.51
C ASP A 110 -5.88 2.88 -12.21
N LYS A 111 -5.04 3.14 -11.21
CA LYS A 111 -5.11 2.51 -9.89
C LYS A 111 -6.10 3.20 -8.92
N GLY A 112 -6.78 4.27 -9.35
CA GLY A 112 -7.67 5.06 -8.49
C GLY A 112 -6.94 5.75 -7.33
N ILE A 113 -5.62 5.95 -7.42
CA ILE A 113 -4.84 6.67 -6.42
C ILE A 113 -4.97 8.15 -6.73
N THR A 114 -5.88 8.84 -6.03
CA THR A 114 -6.02 10.29 -6.13
C THR A 114 -4.78 10.96 -5.55
N SER A 115 -3.84 11.35 -6.41
CA SER A 115 -2.65 12.09 -5.99
C SER A 115 -3.03 13.53 -5.62
N ALA A 116 -3.49 13.75 -4.39
CA ALA A 116 -3.46 15.07 -3.78
C ALA A 116 -2.02 15.33 -3.28
N ARG A 117 -1.13 15.73 -4.19
CA ARG A 117 0.13 16.37 -3.83
C ARG A 117 0.13 17.74 -4.49
N PRO A 118 -0.10 18.84 -3.74
CA PRO A 118 0.02 20.17 -4.33
C PRO A 118 1.46 20.38 -4.79
N SER A 119 1.58 20.83 -6.04
CA SER A 119 2.83 21.31 -6.61
C SER A 119 3.24 22.55 -5.82
N ALA A 120 4.39 22.50 -5.14
CA ALA A 120 5.04 23.71 -4.65
C ALA A 120 5.45 24.52 -5.89
N ALA A 121 4.86 25.70 -6.02
CA ALA A 121 5.26 26.78 -6.91
C ALA A 121 5.74 27.93 -6.02
#